data_AF-A0A6A0AMP9-F1
#
_entry.id   AF-A0A6A0AMP9-F1
#
_cell.length_a   1.000
_cell.length_b   1.000
_cell.length_c   1.000
_cell.angle_alpha   90.00
_cell.angle_beta   90.00
_cell.angle_gamma   90.00
#
_symmetry.space_group_name_H-M   'P 1'
#
loop_
_entity.id
_entity.type
_entity.pdbx_description
1 polymer ?
#
loop_
_entity_poly.entity_id
_entity_poly.type
_entity_poly.pdbx_seq_one_letter_code
_entity_poly.pdbx_strand_id
1 'polypeptide(L)'
;VVIFNRGRIEQQGSPNDIIKKPATPFIMKFVGETNQVPATAQLLRRVGFHTGKAWAMFRPSDMQISKTCSDKGAAAVVVERTNLGWTLKYLLRFDDDVEVEYSVARDQDERQYNFSIGQRIFVYVPPECIMGFEMHEIESAPLH
;
A
#
# COMPACT_ATOMS: atom_id res chain seq x y z
N VAL A 1 -7.07 4.14 22.99
CA VAL A 1 -7.83 3.26 22.08
C VAL A 1 -7.35 1.84 22.27
N VAL A 2 -8.28 0.89 22.25
CA VAL A 2 -7.98 -0.56 22.31
C VAL A 2 -8.68 -1.20 21.12
N ILE A 3 -7.93 -1.97 20.33
CA ILE A 3 -8.47 -2.78 19.22
C ILE A 3 -8.45 -4.24 19.66
N PHE A 4 -9.58 -4.92 19.47
CA PHE A 4 -9.74 -6.34 19.76
C PHE A 4 -9.86 -7.14 18.47
N ASN A 5 -9.31 -8.35 18.48
CA ASN A 5 -9.49 -9.34 17.43
C ASN A 5 -9.71 -10.70 18.10
N ARG A 6 -10.77 -11.42 17.72
CA ARG A 6 -11.12 -12.76 18.28
C ARG A 6 -11.07 -12.82 19.82
N GLY A 7 -11.58 -11.80 20.49
CA GLY A 7 -11.66 -11.73 21.96
C GLY A 7 -10.33 -11.44 22.67
N ARG A 8 -9.25 -11.15 21.93
CA ARG A 8 -7.94 -10.76 22.47
C ARG A 8 -7.64 -9.31 22.12
N ILE A 9 -6.89 -8.62 22.99
CA ILE A 9 -6.34 -7.30 22.68
C ILE A 9 -5.30 -7.49 21.59
N GLU A 10 -5.54 -6.88 20.44
CA GLU A 10 -4.63 -6.90 19.31
C GLU A 10 -3.61 -5.75 19.45
N GLN A 11 -4.08 -4.55 19.80
CA GLN A 11 -3.23 -3.40 20.10
C GLN A 11 -3.94 -2.39 21.01
N GLN A 12 -3.18 -1.76 21.90
CA GLN A 12 -3.62 -0.69 22.78
C GLN A 12 -2.65 0.49 22.71
N GLY A 13 -3.17 1.71 22.57
CA GLY A 13 -2.35 2.93 22.48
C GLY A 13 -3.17 4.18 22.20
N SER A 14 -2.50 5.30 21.89
CA SER A 14 -3.20 6.49 21.39
C SER A 14 -3.75 6.23 19.98
N PRO A 15 -4.82 6.91 19.54
CA PRO A 15 -5.31 6.77 18.16
C PRO A 15 -4.21 6.96 17.12
N ASN A 16 -3.33 7.95 17.35
CA ASN A 16 -2.22 8.27 16.47
C ASN A 16 -1.17 7.14 16.43
N ASP A 17 -0.90 6.45 17.54
CA ASP A 17 0.05 5.32 17.55
C ASP A 17 -0.50 4.12 16.79
N ILE A 18 -1.79 3.80 16.98
CA ILE A 18 -2.47 2.72 16.25
C ILE A 18 -2.40 2.98 14.73
N ILE A 19 -2.61 4.22 14.31
CA ILE A 19 -2.54 4.62 12.90
C ILE A 19 -1.11 4.57 12.36
N LYS A 20 -0.14 5.15 13.08
CA LYS A 20 1.23 5.33 12.55
C LYS A 20 2.11 4.10 12.70
N LYS A 21 1.83 3.26 13.69
CA LYS A 21 2.63 2.09 14.05
C LYS A 21 1.69 0.89 14.30
N PRO A 22 1.05 0.37 13.24
CA PRO A 22 0.25 -0.83 13.37
C PRO A 22 1.15 -1.99 13.83
N ALA A 23 0.77 -2.66 14.91
CA ALA A 23 1.56 -3.75 15.48
C ALA A 23 1.39 -5.06 14.70
N THR A 24 0.28 -5.22 13.98
CA THR A 24 -0.05 -6.45 13.25
C THR A 24 -0.65 -6.14 11.87
N PRO A 25 -0.61 -7.11 10.93
CA PRO A 25 -1.26 -6.99 9.62
C PRO A 25 -2.75 -6.66 9.74
N PHE A 26 -3.43 -7.26 10.73
CA PHE A 26 -4.82 -6.96 11.03
C PHE A 26 -5.03 -5.49 11.35
N ILE A 27 -4.24 -4.90 12.25
CA ILE A 27 -4.36 -3.48 12.58
C ILE A 27 -4.05 -2.60 11.38
N MET A 28 -3.01 -2.93 10.61
CA MET A 28 -2.62 -2.15 9.45
C MET A 28 -3.77 -2.03 8.44
N LYS A 29 -4.48 -3.14 8.18
CA LYS A 29 -5.67 -3.20 7.32
C LYS A 29 -6.93 -2.61 7.97
N PHE A 30 -7.10 -2.78 9.28
CA PHE A 30 -8.29 -2.30 10.00
C PHE A 30 -8.37 -0.77 9.99
N VAL A 31 -7.23 -0.11 10.13
CA VAL A 31 -7.16 1.34 10.35
C VAL A 31 -7.14 2.14 9.05
N GLY A 32 -6.98 1.49 7.90
CA GLY A 32 -7.01 2.16 6.60
C GLY A 32 -6.81 1.24 5.40
N GLU A 33 -6.95 1.82 4.21
CA GLU A 33 -6.72 1.12 2.95
C GLU A 33 -5.26 0.64 2.84
N THR A 34 -5.08 -0.54 2.26
CA THR A 34 -3.78 -1.16 2.02
C THR A 34 -3.76 -1.77 0.62
N ASN A 35 -2.63 -1.63 -0.06
CA ASN A 35 -2.30 -2.49 -1.19
C ASN A 35 -1.81 -3.83 -0.63
N GLN A 36 -2.26 -4.93 -1.21
CA GLN A 36 -1.82 -6.29 -0.87
C GLN A 36 -1.27 -6.93 -2.13
N VAL A 37 -0.02 -7.35 -2.10
CA VAL A 37 0.69 -7.89 -3.26
C VAL A 37 1.43 -9.17 -2.89
N PRO A 38 1.66 -10.09 -3.85
CA PRO A 38 2.52 -11.24 -3.61
C PRO A 38 3.90 -10.80 -3.11
N ALA A 39 4.50 -11.53 -2.17
CA ALA A 39 5.85 -11.22 -1.67
C ALA A 39 6.93 -11.27 -2.77
N THR A 40 6.62 -11.92 -3.89
CA THR A 40 7.48 -12.03 -5.09
C THR A 40 7.34 -10.85 -6.06
N ALA A 41 6.43 -9.90 -5.80
CA ALA A 41 6.16 -8.78 -6.68
C ALA A 41 7.43 -7.99 -7.03
N GLN A 42 7.55 -7.57 -8.29
CA GLN A 42 8.68 -6.82 -8.82
C GLN A 42 8.94 -5.55 -8.00
N LEU A 43 7.87 -4.86 -7.57
CA LEU A 43 7.96 -3.70 -6.69
C LEU A 43 8.78 -4.00 -5.42
N LEU A 44 8.41 -5.06 -4.68
CA LEU A 44 9.05 -5.42 -3.42
C LEU A 44 10.52 -5.80 -3.62
N ARG A 45 10.80 -6.58 -4.65
CA ARG A 45 12.17 -6.93 -5.04
C ARG A 45 13.02 -5.70 -5.37
N ARG A 46 12.43 -4.71 -6.05
CA ARG A 46 13.16 -3.51 -6.49
C ARG A 46 13.51 -2.58 -5.33
N VAL A 47 12.63 -2.48 -4.34
CA VAL A 47 12.88 -1.71 -3.11
C VAL A 47 13.74 -2.47 -2.09
N GLY A 48 14.08 -3.74 -2.35
CA GLY A 48 14.91 -4.56 -1.47
C GLY A 48 14.17 -5.10 -0.25
N PHE A 49 12.85 -5.22 -0.32
CA PHE A 49 12.06 -5.82 0.74
C PHE A 49 12.05 -7.35 0.62
N HIS A 50 12.36 -8.03 1.72
CA HIS A 50 12.38 -9.48 1.81
C HIS A 50 11.58 -9.95 3.03
N THR A 51 10.78 -10.98 2.86
CA THR A 51 9.99 -11.60 3.94
C THR A 51 9.90 -13.11 3.71
N GLY A 52 9.76 -13.88 4.79
CA GLY A 52 9.45 -15.31 4.72
C GLY A 52 7.96 -15.61 4.53
N LYS A 53 7.12 -14.57 4.41
CA LYS A 53 5.68 -14.64 4.26
C LYS A 53 5.26 -14.66 2.79
N ALA A 54 4.09 -15.20 2.47
CA ALA A 54 3.61 -15.27 1.08
C ALA A 54 3.17 -13.90 0.50
N TRP A 55 2.75 -12.97 1.35
CA TRP A 55 2.20 -11.68 0.94
C TRP A 55 2.89 -10.51 1.65
N ALA A 56 2.76 -9.33 1.06
CA ALA A 56 3.12 -8.07 1.71
C ALA A 56 2.06 -6.99 1.47
N MET A 57 1.97 -6.06 2.40
CA MET A 57 1.07 -4.92 2.30
C MET A 57 1.78 -3.60 2.64
N PHE A 58 1.25 -2.52 2.11
CA PHE A 58 1.68 -1.15 2.37
C PHE A 58 0.52 -0.20 2.08
N ARG A 59 0.57 1.03 2.62
CA ARG A 59 -0.51 1.99 2.37
C ARG A 59 -0.31 2.73 1.05
N PRO A 60 -1.39 3.05 0.32
CA PRO A 60 -1.31 3.94 -0.83
C PRO A 60 -0.58 5.26 -0.52
N SER A 61 -0.76 5.79 0.69
CA SER A 61 -0.13 7.04 1.14
C SER A 61 1.39 6.95 1.34
N ASP A 62 1.93 5.75 1.54
CA ASP A 62 3.37 5.55 1.79
C ASP A 62 4.16 5.45 0.48
N MET A 63 3.45 5.35 -0.65
CA MET A 63 4.04 5.28 -1.98
C MET A 63 4.55 6.64 -2.44
N GLN A 64 5.68 6.62 -3.12
CA GLN A 64 6.29 7.76 -3.78
C GLN A 64 6.32 7.49 -5.28
N ILE A 65 5.83 8.45 -6.07
CA ILE A 65 5.74 8.31 -7.53
C ILE A 65 6.60 9.37 -8.22
N SER A 66 7.30 8.95 -9.26
CA SER A 66 8.11 9.80 -10.13
C SER A 66 7.79 9.57 -11.60
N LYS A 67 7.86 10.63 -12.40
CA LYS A 67 7.80 10.57 -13.88
C LYS A 67 9.13 10.12 -14.48
N THR A 68 10.22 10.31 -13.74
CA THR A 68 11.58 10.01 -14.19
C THR A 68 12.05 8.73 -13.54
N CYS A 69 12.77 7.92 -14.32
CA CYS A 69 13.41 6.70 -13.83
C CYS A 69 14.32 7.01 -12.65
N SER A 70 14.20 6.23 -11.59
CA SER A 70 15.12 6.24 -10.46
C SER A 70 15.64 4.83 -10.22
N ASP A 71 16.85 4.73 -9.67
CA ASP A 71 17.48 3.43 -9.42
C ASP A 71 16.69 2.57 -8.42
N LYS A 72 15.89 3.20 -7.56
CA LYS A 72 15.16 2.56 -6.46
C LYS A 72 13.68 2.28 -6.77
N GLY A 73 13.12 2.91 -7.80
CA GLY A 73 11.70 2.72 -8.16
C GLY A 73 11.48 1.51 -9.07
N ALA A 74 10.34 0.84 -8.90
CA ALA A 74 9.82 -0.12 -9.86
C ALA A 74 8.95 0.59 -10.89
N ALA A 75 9.07 0.18 -12.15
CA ALA A 75 8.36 0.82 -13.25
C ALA A 75 6.94 0.27 -13.36
N ALA A 76 5.96 1.16 -13.55
CA ALA A 76 4.54 0.84 -13.66
C ALA A 76 3.87 1.70 -14.74
N VAL A 77 2.71 1.27 -15.20
CA VAL A 77 1.84 2.03 -16.10
C VAL A 77 0.58 2.45 -15.37
N VAL A 78 0.13 3.68 -15.59
CA VAL A 78 -1.18 4.14 -15.14
C VAL A 78 -2.25 3.48 -15.99
N VAL A 79 -3.04 2.58 -15.41
CA VAL A 79 -4.10 1.87 -16.15
C VAL A 79 -5.46 2.53 -15.98
N GLU A 80 -5.72 3.16 -14.83
CA GLU A 80 -6.98 3.85 -14.54
C GLU A 80 -6.74 5.14 -13.77
N ARG A 81 -7.64 6.11 -13.97
CA ARG A 81 -7.70 7.37 -13.23
C ARG A 81 -9.14 7.63 -12.81
N THR A 82 -9.40 7.59 -11.51
CA THR A 82 -10.76 7.69 -10.95
C THR A 82 -10.88 8.88 -10.02
N ASN A 83 -11.91 9.70 -10.28
CA ASN A 83 -12.13 10.94 -9.57
C ASN A 83 -13.21 10.76 -8.49
N LEU A 84 -12.82 10.87 -7.23
CA LEU A 84 -13.67 10.69 -6.06
C LEU A 84 -13.91 12.04 -5.34
N GLY A 85 -14.13 13.10 -6.11
CA GLY A 85 -14.32 14.45 -5.60
C GLY A 85 -12.98 15.11 -5.24
N TRP A 86 -12.60 15.05 -3.97
CA TRP A 86 -11.38 15.69 -3.43
C TRP A 86 -10.14 14.80 -3.59
N THR A 87 -10.37 13.49 -3.70
CA THR A 87 -9.32 12.49 -3.89
C THR A 87 -9.36 11.97 -5.31
N LEU A 88 -8.18 11.76 -5.86
CA LEU A 88 -7.99 11.06 -7.11
C LEU A 88 -7.29 9.73 -6.83
N LYS A 89 -7.86 8.65 -7.38
CA LYS A 89 -7.27 7.31 -7.32
C LYS A 89 -6.66 6.97 -8.68
N TYR A 90 -5.47 6.40 -8.64
CA TYR A 90 -4.79 5.81 -9.78
C TYR A 90 -4.65 4.32 -9.54
N LEU A 91 -5.02 3.52 -10.54
CA LEU A 91 -4.64 2.12 -10.59
C LEU A 91 -3.36 2.01 -11.40
N LEU A 92 -2.35 1.37 -10.82
CA LEU A 92 -1.00 1.27 -11.37
C LEU A 92 -0.68 -0.22 -11.57
N ARG A 93 -0.24 -0.58 -12.78
CA ARG A 93 0.14 -1.96 -13.11
C ARG A 93 1.64 -2.06 -13.37
N PHE A 94 2.29 -2.97 -12.68
CA PHE A 94 3.71 -3.31 -12.87
C PHE A 94 3.92 -4.27 -14.05
N ASP A 95 5.18 -4.56 -14.41
CA ASP A 95 5.50 -5.42 -15.55
C ASP A 95 5.22 -6.91 -15.29
N ASP A 96 5.03 -7.28 -14.03
CA ASP A 96 4.63 -8.62 -13.59
C ASP A 96 3.12 -8.75 -13.35
N ASP A 97 2.33 -7.85 -13.96
CA ASP A 97 0.86 -7.79 -13.88
C ASP A 97 0.29 -7.54 -12.47
N VAL A 98 1.13 -7.26 -11.48
CA VAL A 98 0.67 -6.83 -10.16
C VAL A 98 0.10 -5.42 -10.25
N GLU A 99 -1.08 -5.22 -9.66
CA GLU A 99 -1.75 -3.92 -9.61
C GLU A 99 -1.75 -3.36 -8.18
N VAL A 100 -1.60 -2.04 -8.08
CA VAL A 100 -1.66 -1.30 -6.82
C VAL A 100 -2.43 0.00 -7.00
N GLU A 101 -3.16 0.41 -5.98
CA GLU A 101 -3.82 1.70 -5.92
C GLU A 101 -2.90 2.77 -5.34
N TYR A 102 -2.94 3.95 -5.93
CA TYR A 102 -2.37 5.17 -5.36
C TYR A 102 -3.45 6.24 -5.22
N SER A 103 -3.50 6.87 -4.04
CA SER A 103 -4.49 7.90 -3.72
C SER A 103 -3.77 9.22 -3.43
N VAL A 104 -4.22 10.29 -4.07
CA VAL A 104 -3.65 11.63 -3.92
C VAL A 104 -4.74 12.68 -3.87
N ALA A 105 -4.49 13.78 -3.15
CA ALA A 105 -5.40 14.92 -3.17
C ALA A 105 -5.39 15.57 -4.56
N ARG A 106 -6.56 16.03 -5.03
CA ARG A 106 -6.72 16.57 -6.39
C ARG A 106 -5.79 17.75 -6.66
N ASP A 107 -5.69 18.68 -5.72
CA ASP A 107 -4.86 19.88 -5.83
C ASP A 107 -3.36 19.53 -5.90
N GLN A 108 -2.93 18.50 -5.17
CA GLN A 108 -1.58 17.97 -5.25
C GLN A 108 -1.33 17.30 -6.61
N ASP A 109 -2.27 16.50 -7.10
CA ASP A 109 -2.17 15.86 -8.42
C ASP A 109 -1.98 16.90 -9.53
N GLU A 110 -2.84 17.92 -9.58
CA GLU A 110 -2.80 18.98 -10.59
C GLU A 110 -1.46 19.74 -10.61
N ARG A 111 -0.81 19.89 -9.45
CA ARG A 111 0.47 20.62 -9.33
C ARG A 111 1.69 19.75 -9.64
N GLN A 112 1.66 18.47 -9.27
CA GLN A 112 2.87 17.64 -9.21
C GLN A 112 2.85 16.50 -10.24
N TYR A 113 1.70 15.86 -10.43
CA TYR A 113 1.61 14.56 -11.09
C TYR A 113 0.84 14.65 -12.39
N ASN A 114 -0.47 14.90 -12.33
CA ASN A 114 -1.37 14.98 -13.47
C ASN A 114 -1.09 13.87 -14.51
N PHE A 115 -1.07 12.62 -14.02
CA PHE A 115 -0.73 11.49 -14.86
C PHE A 115 -1.83 11.17 -15.87
N SER A 116 -1.42 10.72 -17.05
CA SER A 116 -2.31 10.22 -18.11
C SER A 116 -2.40 8.70 -18.07
N ILE A 117 -3.56 8.14 -18.44
CA ILE A 117 -3.69 6.69 -18.67
C ILE A 117 -2.71 6.28 -19.77
N GLY A 118 -2.05 5.14 -19.59
CA GLY A 118 -0.98 4.63 -20.44
C GLY A 118 0.40 5.23 -20.16
N GLN A 119 0.51 6.22 -19.26
CA GLN A 119 1.79 6.82 -18.91
C GLN A 119 2.65 5.86 -18.10
N ARG A 120 3.93 5.75 -18.48
CA ARG A 120 4.96 5.06 -17.69
C ARG A 120 5.43 5.94 -16.54
N ILE A 121 5.47 5.37 -15.34
CA ILE A 121 5.90 6.03 -14.10
C ILE A 121 6.78 5.07 -13.29
N PHE A 122 7.38 5.60 -12.22
CA PHE A 122 8.21 4.84 -11.30
C PHE A 122 7.67 4.98 -9.88
N VAL A 123 7.45 3.85 -9.23
CA VAL A 123 6.88 3.74 -7.90
C VAL A 123 7.94 3.24 -6.93
N TYR A 124 8.11 3.94 -5.82
CA TYR A 124 8.96 3.54 -4.71
C TYR A 124 8.10 3.45 -3.45
N VAL A 125 8.34 2.41 -2.65
CA VAL A 125 7.76 2.29 -1.31
C VAL A 125 8.92 2.09 -0.34
N PRO A 126 9.06 2.94 0.69
CA PRO A 126 10.07 2.72 1.72
C PRO A 126 9.89 1.34 2.36
N PRO A 127 10.92 0.49 2.43
CA PRO A 127 10.80 -0.87 2.97
C PRO A 127 10.24 -0.93 4.40
N GLU A 128 10.48 0.10 5.21
CA GLU A 128 9.96 0.24 6.58
C GLU A 128 8.44 0.45 6.66
N CYS A 129 7.80 0.84 5.55
CA CYS A 129 6.34 0.97 5.43
C CYS A 129 5.67 -0.33 4.95
N ILE A 130 6.45 -1.38 4.68
CA ILE A 130 5.96 -2.64 4.14
C ILE A 130 5.88 -3.68 5.26
N MET A 131 4.76 -4.41 5.30
CA MET A 131 4.54 -5.48 6.26
C MET A 131 4.26 -6.79 5.54
N GLY A 132 5.09 -7.81 5.79
CA GLY A 132 4.86 -9.16 5.32
C GLY A 132 3.77 -9.86 6.15
N PHE A 133 2.91 -10.65 5.52
CA PHE A 133 1.79 -11.32 6.19
C PHE A 133 1.32 -12.59 5.46
N GLU A 134 0.58 -13.43 6.17
CA GLU A 134 -0.25 -14.51 5.64
C GLU A 134 -1.72 -14.10 5.66
N MET A 135 -2.53 -14.58 4.70
CA MET A 135 -3.93 -14.18 4.57
C MET A 135 -4.77 -14.39 5.85
N HIS A 136 -4.51 -15.46 6.61
CA HIS A 136 -5.22 -15.72 7.87
C HIS A 136 -4.90 -14.70 8.98
N GLU A 137 -3.81 -13.94 8.88
CA GLU A 137 -3.42 -12.90 9.85
C GLU A 137 -4.25 -11.62 9.69
N ILE A 138 -4.92 -11.44 8.54
CA ILE A 138 -5.76 -10.26 8.24
C ILE A 138 -7.27 -10.58 8.23
N GLU A 139 -7.63 -11.82 8.49
CA GLU A 139 -9.00 -12.29 8.59
C GLU A 139 -9.54 -12.09 10.00
N SER A 140 -10.68 -11.41 10.10
CA SER A 140 -11.48 -11.28 11.33
C SER A 140 -12.50 -12.39 11.52
N ALA A 141 -12.60 -13.35 10.59
CA ALA A 141 -13.60 -14.41 10.67
C ALA A 141 -13.46 -15.18 12.00
N PRO A 142 -14.56 -15.43 12.73
CA PRO A 142 -14.53 -16.25 13.93
C PRO A 142 -14.01 -17.66 13.58
N LEU A 143 -13.27 -18.29 14.51
CA LEU A 143 -13.08 -19.73 14.44
C LEU A 143 -14.45 -20.36 14.68
N HIS A 144 -15.00 -21.02 13.66
CA HIS A 144 -16.24 -21.79 13.76
C HIS A 144 -16.03 -23.10 14.52
#